data_AF-A0A7S0EQ58-F1
#
_entry.id   AF-A0A7S0EQ58-F1
#
_cell.length_a   1.000
_cell.length_b   1.000
_cell.length_c   1.000
_cell.angle_alpha   90.00
_cell.angle_beta   90.00
_cell.angle_gamma   90.00
#
_symmetry.space_group_name_H-M   'P 1'
#
loop_
_entity.id
_entity.type
_entity.pdbx_description
1 polymer ?
#
loop_
_entity_poly.entity_id
_entity_poly.type
_entity_poly.pdbx_seq_one_letter_code
_entity_poly.pdbx_strand_id
1 'polypeptide(L)'
;EVQDSAKTRPEFQMAYDKLVVAVGAENNTFNTPGVEQHAHFLKEIVDARRIRAAIVDAFESACNPAQSEEERKRLLNFVVVGGGPTGVEFAAELADLLHEDLTKSFPKLKDDVKIRLIEATDKVL
;
A
#
# COMPACT_ATOMS: atom_id res chain seq x y z
N GLU A 1 -27.21 3.62 -1.17
CA GLU A 1 -26.93 3.60 -2.62
C GLU A 1 -25.88 4.67 -2.91
N VAL A 2 -24.64 4.25 -3.17
CA VAL A 2 -23.55 5.18 -3.53
C VAL A 2 -23.62 5.38 -5.04
N GLN A 3 -23.94 6.60 -5.47
CA GLN A 3 -23.98 6.97 -6.88
C GLN A 3 -22.57 6.90 -7.48
N ASP A 4 -22.39 5.97 -8.40
CA ASP A 4 -21.21 5.84 -9.25
C ASP A 4 -21.06 7.10 -10.15
N SER A 5 -20.06 7.93 -9.82
CA SER A 5 -19.75 9.18 -10.52
C SER A 5 -19.16 8.99 -11.94
N ALA A 6 -19.07 7.75 -12.44
CA ALA A 6 -18.58 7.43 -13.78
C ALA A 6 -19.63 7.62 -14.91
N LYS A 7 -20.90 7.87 -14.58
CA LYS A 7 -21.92 8.33 -15.55
C LYS A 7 -21.76 9.84 -15.73
N THR A 8 -21.37 10.45 -16.85
CA THR A 8 -21.44 10.15 -18.29
C THR A 8 -20.43 11.09 -18.95
N ARG A 9 -19.28 10.60 -19.42
CA ARG A 9 -18.44 11.42 -20.33
C ARG A 9 -19.03 11.26 -21.74
N PRO A 10 -19.25 12.35 -22.49
CA PRO A 10 -19.79 12.22 -23.85
C PRO A 10 -18.83 11.38 -24.68
N GLU A 11 -19.36 10.35 -25.33
CA GLU A 11 -18.62 9.59 -26.33
C GLU A 11 -18.29 10.50 -27.50
N PHE A 12 -17.06 10.41 -28.01
CA PHE A 12 -16.64 11.16 -29.19
C PHE A 12 -15.75 10.28 -30.07
N GLN A 13 -15.81 10.53 -31.37
CA GLN A 13 -14.92 9.90 -32.35
C GLN A 13 -13.80 10.86 -32.72
N MET A 14 -12.59 10.33 -32.90
CA MET A 14 -11.42 11.12 -33.26
C MET A 14 -10.62 10.37 -34.31
N ALA A 15 -10.47 10.98 -35.49
CA ALA A 15 -9.63 10.46 -36.55
C ALA A 15 -8.15 10.75 -36.26
N TYR A 16 -7.28 9.87 -36.73
CA TYR A 16 -5.83 10.01 -36.62
C TYR A 16 -5.18 9.50 -37.90
N ASP A 17 -4.08 10.14 -38.33
CA ASP A 17 -3.26 9.61 -39.42
C ASP A 17 -2.36 8.47 -38.92
N LYS A 18 -1.92 8.56 -37.66
CA LYS A 18 -1.14 7.55 -36.94
C LYS A 18 -1.54 7.58 -35.46
N LEU A 19 -1.72 6.40 -34.85
CA LEU A 19 -2.04 6.25 -33.43
C LEU A 19 -0.92 5.50 -32.71
N VAL A 20 -0.47 6.04 -31.58
CA VAL A 20 0.41 5.37 -30.63
C VAL A 20 -0.35 5.19 -29.32
N VAL A 21 -0.50 3.95 -28.87
CA VAL A 21 -1.21 3.62 -27.63
C VAL A 21 -0.20 3.37 -26.52
N ALA A 22 -0.22 4.20 -25.49
CA ALA A 22 0.69 4.15 -24.35
C ALA A 22 -0.07 4.32 -23.02
N VAL A 23 -1.23 3.68 -22.88
CA VAL A 23 -2.10 3.80 -21.70
C VAL A 23 -1.58 3.05 -20.46
N GLY A 24 -0.49 2.30 -20.59
CA GLY A 24 0.09 1.54 -19.49
C GLY A 24 -0.67 0.26 -19.16
N ALA A 25 -0.63 -0.14 -17.88
CA ALA A 25 -1.26 -1.34 -17.36
C ALA A 25 -1.70 -1.11 -15.90
N GLU A 26 -2.74 -1.82 -15.47
CA GLU A 26 -3.30 -1.75 -14.12
C GLU A 26 -2.73 -2.83 -13.19
N ASN A 27 -3.04 -2.73 -11.90
CA ASN A 27 -2.70 -3.76 -10.91
C ASN A 27 -3.46 -5.05 -11.19
N ASN A 28 -2.78 -6.19 -11.09
CA ASN A 28 -3.40 -7.50 -11.21
C ASN A 28 -3.50 -8.16 -9.82
N THR A 29 -4.72 -8.43 -9.38
CA THR A 29 -5.00 -9.09 -8.09
C THR A 29 -4.98 -10.62 -8.20
N PHE A 30 -4.88 -11.15 -9.42
CA PHE A 30 -5.01 -12.56 -9.73
C PHE A 30 -6.32 -13.18 -9.19
N ASN A 31 -7.37 -12.36 -9.04
CA ASN A 31 -8.64 -12.71 -8.41
C ASN A 31 -8.50 -13.23 -6.97
N THR A 32 -7.44 -12.86 -6.27
CA THR A 32 -7.26 -13.21 -4.86
C THR A 32 -8.33 -12.50 -4.02
N PRO A 33 -9.23 -13.23 -3.34
CA PRO A 33 -10.31 -12.61 -2.58
C PRO A 33 -9.78 -11.69 -1.48
N GLY A 34 -10.39 -10.51 -1.32
CA GLY A 34 -10.02 -9.55 -0.26
C GLY A 34 -8.97 -8.52 -0.66
N VAL A 35 -8.21 -8.73 -1.75
CA VAL A 35 -7.11 -7.81 -2.12
C VAL A 35 -7.65 -6.42 -2.45
N GLU A 36 -8.70 -6.30 -3.26
CA GLU A 36 -9.26 -5.00 -3.63
C GLU A 36 -9.90 -4.27 -2.45
N GLN A 37 -10.38 -5.00 -1.45
CA GLN A 37 -11.07 -4.45 -0.28
C GLN A 37 -10.12 -4.05 0.84
N HIS A 38 -8.96 -4.72 0.95
CA HIS A 38 -8.11 -4.64 2.14
C HIS A 38 -6.65 -4.25 1.85
N ALA A 39 -6.17 -4.43 0.63
CA ALA A 39 -4.79 -4.09 0.28
C ALA A 39 -4.68 -2.66 -0.26
N HIS A 40 -3.50 -2.07 -0.08
CA HIS A 40 -3.11 -0.87 -0.78
C HIS A 40 -2.24 -1.23 -1.98
N PHE A 41 -2.62 -0.76 -3.17
CA PHE A 41 -1.73 -0.78 -4.32
C PHE A 41 -0.67 0.31 -4.21
N LEU A 42 0.35 0.25 -5.06
CA LEU A 42 1.38 1.29 -5.20
C LEU A 42 1.64 1.50 -6.70
N LYS A 43 0.71 2.18 -7.38
CA LYS A 43 0.79 2.43 -8.82
C LYS A 43 0.79 3.92 -9.13
N GLU A 44 -0.08 4.66 -8.47
CA GLU A 44 -0.28 6.09 -8.67
C GLU A 44 0.06 6.89 -7.40
N ILE A 45 0.25 8.20 -7.55
CA ILE A 45 0.58 9.09 -6.41
C ILE A 45 -0.50 9.05 -5.31
N VAL A 46 -1.77 8.88 -5.71
CA VAL A 46 -2.88 8.76 -4.76
C VAL A 46 -2.71 7.55 -3.86
N ASP A 47 -2.16 6.46 -4.39
CA ASP A 47 -1.92 5.24 -3.63
C ASP A 47 -0.85 5.46 -2.55
N ALA A 48 0.28 6.07 -2.92
CA ALA A 48 1.35 6.40 -1.97
C ALA A 48 0.85 7.27 -0.81
N ARG A 49 -0.05 8.23 -1.09
CA ARG A 49 -0.68 9.06 -0.06
C ARG A 49 -1.56 8.24 0.89
N ARG A 50 -2.35 7.29 0.35
CA ARG A 50 -3.20 6.40 1.15
C ARG A 50 -2.37 5.49 2.04
N ILE A 51 -1.30 4.91 1.50
CA ILE A 51 -0.36 4.07 2.25
C ILE A 51 0.24 4.87 3.42
N ARG A 52 0.74 6.07 3.15
CA ARG A 52 1.34 6.92 4.19
C ARG A 52 0.33 7.27 5.29
N ALA A 53 -0.91 7.60 4.92
CA ALA A 53 -1.97 7.86 5.90
C ALA A 53 -2.24 6.62 6.76
N ALA A 54 -2.39 5.44 6.15
CA ALA A 54 -2.64 4.19 6.87
C ALA A 54 -1.49 3.82 7.84
N ILE A 55 -0.24 4.06 7.45
CA ILE A 55 0.91 3.85 8.34
C ILE A 55 0.83 4.77 9.56
N VAL A 56 0.58 6.07 9.37
CA VAL A 56 0.47 7.03 10.47
C VAL A 56 -0.71 6.68 11.38
N ASP A 57 -1.88 6.39 10.81
CA ASP A 57 -3.08 5.99 11.55
C ASP A 57 -2.84 4.73 12.39
N ALA A 58 -2.08 3.76 11.87
CA ALA A 58 -1.70 2.56 12.60
C ALA A 58 -0.82 2.88 13.83
N PHE A 59 0.17 3.77 13.68
CA PHE A 59 1.02 4.21 14.78
C PHE A 59 0.26 5.01 15.83
N GLU A 60 -0.60 5.94 15.41
CA GLU A 60 -1.43 6.73 16.32
C GLU A 60 -2.39 5.84 17.12
N SER A 61 -3.03 4.87 16.44
CA SER A 61 -3.91 3.89 17.07
C SER A 61 -3.15 2.98 18.04
N ALA A 62 -1.97 2.51 17.64
CA ALA A 62 -1.11 1.64 18.46
C ALA A 62 -0.54 2.38 19.69
N CYS A 63 -0.39 3.70 19.64
CA CYS A 63 0.10 4.52 20.75
C CYS A 63 -0.97 4.71 21.85
N ASN A 64 -2.24 4.41 21.59
CA ASN A 64 -3.31 4.53 22.58
C ASN A 64 -3.04 3.62 23.79
N PRO A 65 -2.94 4.15 25.03
CA PRO A 65 -2.69 3.34 26.22
C PRO A 65 -3.79 2.31 26.53
N ALA A 66 -5.00 2.49 25.99
CA ALA A 66 -6.09 1.54 26.16
C ALA A 66 -5.97 0.30 25.25
N GLN A 67 -5.02 0.31 24.30
CA GLN A 67 -4.86 -0.77 23.34
C GLN A 67 -4.22 -1.99 23.99
N SER A 68 -4.73 -3.19 23.67
CA SER A 68 -4.11 -4.43 24.10
C SER A 68 -2.77 -4.64 23.37
N GLU A 69 -1.86 -5.39 24.01
CA GLU A 69 -0.57 -5.73 23.40
C GLU A 69 -0.74 -6.53 22.08
N GLU A 70 -1.72 -7.44 22.03
CA GLU A 70 -2.05 -8.21 20.83
C GLU A 70 -2.47 -7.31 19.68
N GLU A 71 -3.36 -6.37 19.95
CA GLU A 71 -3.87 -5.46 18.94
C GLU A 71 -2.79 -4.46 18.47
N ARG A 72 -1.93 -4.01 19.39
CA ARG A 72 -0.77 -3.17 19.07
C ARG A 72 0.18 -3.89 18.10
N LYS A 73 0.49 -5.16 18.34
CA LYS A 73 1.29 -6.01 17.44
C LYS A 73 0.60 -6.23 16.10
N ARG A 74 -0.75 -6.33 16.08
CA ARG A 74 -1.52 -6.45 14.84
C ARG A 74 -1.44 -5.19 13.99
N LEU A 75 -1.62 -4.02 14.60
CA LEU A 75 -1.57 -2.72 13.93
C LEU A 75 -0.20 -2.41 13.34
N LEU A 76 0.88 -2.81 14.02
CA LEU A 76 2.25 -2.51 13.62
C LEU A 76 2.92 -3.64 12.80
N ASN A 77 2.12 -4.55 12.24
CA ASN A 77 2.59 -5.60 11.35
C ASN A 77 2.25 -5.28 9.89
N PHE A 78 3.24 -4.83 9.14
CA PHE A 78 3.15 -4.43 7.75
C PHE A 78 3.54 -5.57 6.82
N VAL A 79 2.76 -5.78 5.76
CA VAL A 79 2.98 -6.85 4.79
C VAL A 79 3.07 -6.24 3.39
N VAL A 80 4.18 -6.52 2.71
CA VAL A 80 4.43 -6.14 1.32
C VAL A 80 4.38 -7.42 0.47
N VAL A 81 3.56 -7.41 -0.57
CA VAL A 81 3.36 -8.58 -1.45
C VAL A 81 3.99 -8.30 -2.81
N GLY A 82 4.89 -9.19 -3.24
CA GLY A 82 5.69 -9.11 -4.45
C GLY A 82 7.16 -8.76 -4.14
N GLY A 83 8.06 -9.69 -4.41
CA GLY A 83 9.51 -9.56 -4.23
C GLY A 83 10.26 -9.03 -5.45
N GLY A 84 9.56 -8.46 -6.43
CA GLY A 84 10.18 -7.72 -7.53
C GLY A 84 10.73 -6.36 -7.08
N PRO A 85 11.35 -5.59 -7.99
CA PRO A 85 12.03 -4.33 -7.64
C PRO A 85 11.16 -3.37 -6.82
N THR A 86 9.93 -3.10 -7.26
CA THR A 86 9.01 -2.18 -6.57
C THR A 86 8.70 -2.61 -5.14
N GLY A 87 8.46 -3.90 -4.91
CA GLY A 87 8.14 -4.39 -3.56
C GLY A 87 9.35 -4.43 -2.64
N VAL A 88 10.53 -4.76 -3.18
CA VAL A 88 11.79 -4.72 -2.43
C VAL A 88 12.17 -3.28 -2.05
N GLU A 89 12.14 -2.35 -3.01
CA GLU A 89 12.42 -0.93 -2.76
C GLU A 89 11.42 -0.35 -1.75
N PHE A 90 10.12 -0.62 -1.93
CA PHE A 90 9.12 -0.13 -0.98
C PHE A 90 9.29 -0.72 0.42
N ALA A 91 9.64 -2.01 0.54
CA ALA A 91 9.91 -2.62 1.84
C ALA A 91 11.15 -2.01 2.53
N ALA A 92 12.18 -1.65 1.76
CA ALA A 92 13.36 -0.97 2.28
C ALA A 92 13.03 0.45 2.77
N GLU A 93 12.37 1.26 1.94
CA GLU A 93 11.95 2.62 2.30
C GLU A 93 10.95 2.61 3.48
N LEU A 94 10.09 1.60 3.55
CA LEU A 94 9.23 1.39 4.71
C LEU A 94 10.07 1.09 5.95
N ALA A 95 11.06 0.22 5.87
CA ALA A 95 11.95 -0.08 7.00
C ALA A 95 12.65 1.17 7.52
N ASP A 96 13.18 2.01 6.61
CA ASP A 96 13.84 3.26 6.96
C ASP A 96 12.85 4.22 7.64
N LEU A 97 11.67 4.44 7.06
CA LEU A 97 10.63 5.28 7.64
C LEU A 97 10.21 4.79 9.05
N LEU A 98 9.95 3.49 9.19
CA LEU A 98 9.45 2.94 10.44
C LEU A 98 10.53 2.98 11.53
N HIS A 99 11.75 2.55 11.21
CA HIS A 99 12.80 2.39 12.21
C HIS A 99 13.59 3.66 12.49
N GLU A 100 13.74 4.56 11.52
CA GLU A 100 14.51 5.80 11.70
C GLU A 100 13.65 6.99 12.07
N ASP A 101 12.45 7.15 11.50
CA ASP A 101 11.64 8.34 11.70
C ASP A 101 10.52 8.13 12.70
N LEU A 102 9.67 7.11 12.50
CA LEU A 102 8.50 6.93 13.35
C LEU A 102 8.85 6.45 14.75
N THR A 103 9.94 5.71 14.95
CA THR A 103 10.39 5.35 16.31
C THR A 103 10.90 6.55 17.10
N LYS A 104 11.36 7.64 16.45
CA LYS A 104 11.72 8.88 17.17
C LYS A 104 10.48 9.53 17.78
N SER A 105 9.37 9.52 17.06
CA SER A 105 8.07 10.06 17.52
C SER A 105 7.34 9.10 18.46
N PHE A 106 7.47 7.78 18.26
CA PHE A 106 6.79 6.74 19.02
C PHE A 106 7.76 5.70 19.61
N PRO A 107 8.66 6.10 20.53
CA PRO A 107 9.76 5.25 20.99
C PRO A 107 9.28 3.97 21.71
N LYS A 108 8.10 3.99 22.31
CA LYS A 108 7.50 2.84 23.01
C LYS A 108 7.04 1.72 22.08
N LEU A 109 6.87 2.01 20.79
CA LEU A 109 6.33 1.06 19.80
C LEU A 109 7.42 0.35 18.99
N LYS A 110 8.69 0.74 19.18
CA LYS A 110 9.82 0.29 18.35
C LYS A 110 9.93 -1.23 18.24
N ASP A 111 9.75 -1.93 19.36
CA ASP A 111 9.94 -3.38 19.42
C ASP A 111 8.74 -4.19 18.89
N ASP A 112 7.61 -3.52 18.64
CA ASP A 112 6.39 -4.16 18.14
C ASP A 112 6.29 -4.12 16.60
N VAL A 113 7.06 -3.27 15.94
CA VAL A 113 7.03 -3.08 14.48
C VAL A 113 7.59 -4.32 13.77
N LYS A 114 6.84 -4.82 12.78
CA LYS A 114 7.27 -5.91 11.90
C LYS A 114 6.96 -5.61 10.45
N ILE A 115 7.91 -5.89 9.57
CA ILE A 115 7.75 -5.83 8.11
C ILE A 115 7.93 -7.24 7.56
N ARG A 116 7.03 -7.67 6.68
CA ARG A 116 7.13 -8.95 5.97
C ARG A 116 7.05 -8.70 4.47
N LEU A 117 8.07 -9.12 3.74
CA LEU A 117 8.04 -9.20 2.29
C LEU A 117 7.66 -10.64 1.87
N ILE A 118 6.62 -10.79 1.07
CA ILE A 118 6.11 -12.08 0.61
C ILE A 118 6.28 -12.16 -0.90
N GLU A 119 6.96 -13.20 -1.36
CA GLU A 119 7.19 -13.49 -2.77
C GLU A 119 6.76 -14.93 -3.08
N ALA A 120 6.16 -15.14 -4.24
CA ALA A 120 5.63 -16.44 -4.65
C ALA A 120 6.74 -17.37 -5.19
N THR A 121 7.80 -16.80 -5.76
CA THR A 121 8.96 -17.54 -6.28
C THR A 121 9.99 -17.83 -5.18
N ASP A 122 11.04 -18.56 -5.52
CA ASP A 122 12.12 -18.95 -4.61
C ASP A 122 13.16 -17.84 -4.38
N LYS A 123 13.02 -16.69 -5.06
CA LYS A 123 13.98 -15.59 -5.04
C LYS A 123 13.28 -14.24 -5.06
N VAL A 124 13.96 -13.24 -4.51
CA VAL A 124 13.64 -11.82 -4.73
C VAL A 124 14.52 -11.28 -5.86
N LEU A 125 14.05 -10.21 -6.51
CA LEU A 125 14.68 -9.54 -7.66
C LEU A 125 14.82 -10.44 -8.90
#